data_AF-A0A645D4M7-F1
#
_entry.id   AF-A0A645D4M7-F1
#
_cell.length_a   1.000
_cell.length_b   1.000
_cell.length_c   1.000
_cell.angle_alpha   90.00
_cell.angle_beta   90.00
_cell.angle_gamma   90.00
#
_symmetry.space_group_name_H-M   'P 1'
#
loop_
_entity.id
_entity.type
_entity.pdbx_description
1 polymer ?
#
loop_
_entity_poly.entity_id
_entity_poly.type
_entity_poly.pdbx_seq_one_letter_code
_entity_poly.pdbx_strand_id
1 'polypeptide(L)'
;MTSSINHEETVDFFHDHDFFGYQSSYIRFFRQEMAPATDFSGKIYLENKGQVSLSPNGNGGWFSSIIKADLLPQLKNWGVEWLNIFSVDNPLQKMADPVFIGATMHGSYVSGSKVVRKADPNERVGVLCLENGKPSIVEYFELSKEMIEATNEQGELLYRYGVILNYLFRLDRLLEISETRLPYHIVEKKIPHLTSDGERVQPTQNNGYKFETLVLDMIRMMDNCLGFEVLREVEFAPIKNKTGVDSLETSRTLLKQNGIEL
;
A
#
# COMPACT_ATOMS: atom_id res chain seq x y z
N MET A 1 -5.98 -1.24 9.26
CA MET A 1 -4.65 -0.85 9.74
C MET A 1 -4.62 0.67 9.89
N THR A 2 -4.09 1.20 10.99
CA THR A 2 -3.87 2.64 11.21
C THR A 2 -2.41 2.92 11.59
N SER A 3 -1.99 4.18 11.61
CA SER A 3 -0.77 4.60 12.31
C SER A 3 -1.04 4.84 13.80
N SER A 4 0.00 5.14 14.58
CA SER A 4 -0.17 5.63 15.96
C SER A 4 -0.83 7.00 16.03
N ILE A 5 -0.68 7.83 14.99
CA ILE A 5 -1.11 9.24 14.97
C ILE A 5 -2.62 9.35 14.71
N ASN A 6 -3.19 8.45 13.91
CA ASN A 6 -4.59 8.51 13.49
C ASN A 6 -5.47 7.38 14.07
N HIS A 7 -4.96 6.58 15.01
CA HIS A 7 -5.69 5.41 15.50
C HIS A 7 -6.97 5.80 16.24
N GLU A 8 -6.85 6.63 17.28
CA GLU A 8 -8.00 6.97 18.14
C GLU A 8 -9.08 7.68 17.33
N GLU A 9 -8.70 8.71 16.56
CA GLU A 9 -9.63 9.43 15.68
C GLU A 9 -10.36 8.50 14.69
N THR A 10 -9.66 7.51 14.13
CA THR A 10 -10.30 6.53 13.23
C THR A 10 -11.29 5.63 13.99
N VAL A 11 -10.92 5.15 15.17
CA VAL A 11 -11.77 4.27 15.99
C VAL A 11 -13.01 5.03 16.45
N ASP A 12 -12.84 6.22 16.99
CA ASP A 12 -13.91 7.09 17.47
C ASP A 12 -14.87 7.43 16.32
N PHE A 13 -14.35 7.77 15.13
CA PHE A 13 -15.18 8.06 13.97
C PHE A 13 -16.09 6.89 13.56
N PHE A 14 -15.59 5.64 13.63
CA PHE A 14 -16.43 4.46 13.38
C PHE A 14 -17.47 4.26 14.48
N HIS A 15 -17.13 4.50 15.74
CA HIS A 15 -18.08 4.42 16.86
C HIS A 15 -19.19 5.47 16.73
N ASP A 16 -18.84 6.71 16.42
CA ASP A 16 -19.77 7.84 16.26
C ASP A 16 -20.78 7.62 15.12
N HIS A 17 -20.43 6.78 14.14
CA HIS A 17 -21.27 6.43 13.00
C HIS A 17 -21.87 5.03 13.08
N ASP A 18 -21.89 4.42 14.28
CA ASP A 18 -22.42 3.05 14.52
C ASP A 18 -21.88 2.04 13.51
N PHE A 19 -20.57 2.11 13.26
CA PHE A 19 -19.83 1.28 12.32
C PHE A 19 -20.43 1.26 10.90
N PHE A 20 -21.12 2.32 10.49
CA PHE A 20 -21.82 2.43 9.20
C PHE A 20 -22.83 1.27 8.97
N GLY A 21 -23.42 0.73 10.04
CA GLY A 21 -24.38 -0.37 9.99
C GLY A 21 -23.76 -1.77 9.92
N TYR A 22 -22.44 -1.89 9.88
CA TYR A 22 -21.76 -3.19 9.99
C TYR A 22 -21.72 -3.68 11.44
N GLN A 23 -21.72 -5.00 11.64
CA GLN A 23 -21.50 -5.55 12.97
C GLN A 23 -20.06 -5.27 13.41
N SER A 24 -19.91 -4.54 14.52
CA SER A 24 -18.61 -4.19 15.11
C SER A 24 -17.73 -5.42 15.40
N SER A 25 -18.34 -6.58 15.65
CA SER A 25 -17.65 -7.86 15.85
C SER A 25 -16.86 -8.34 14.62
N TYR A 26 -17.14 -7.83 13.41
CA TYR A 26 -16.38 -8.11 12.18
C TYR A 26 -15.33 -7.05 11.86
N ILE A 27 -15.30 -5.92 12.56
CA ILE A 27 -14.35 -4.84 12.32
C ILE A 27 -13.22 -4.94 13.33
N ARG A 28 -11.97 -4.92 12.84
CA ARG A 28 -10.76 -4.97 13.68
C ARG A 28 -9.87 -3.81 13.32
N PHE A 29 -9.54 -3.01 14.33
CA PHE A 29 -8.50 -1.99 14.23
C PHE A 29 -7.20 -2.55 14.78
N PHE A 30 -6.12 -2.27 14.08
CA PHE A 30 -4.77 -2.60 14.52
C PHE A 30 -3.81 -1.54 14.00
N ARG A 31 -2.77 -1.28 14.78
CA ARG A 31 -1.74 -0.28 14.46
C ARG A 31 -0.63 -0.94 13.66
N GLN A 32 -0.17 -0.24 12.63
CA GLN A 32 1.01 -0.63 11.90
C GLN A 32 2.26 -0.54 12.79
N GLU A 33 3.26 -1.33 12.47
CA GLU A 33 4.55 -1.23 13.13
C GLU A 33 5.29 0.06 12.80
N MET A 34 6.19 0.45 13.70
CA MET A 34 6.98 1.66 13.58
C MET A 34 8.46 1.28 13.57
N ALA A 35 9.25 1.96 12.76
CA ALA A 35 10.70 1.81 12.68
C ALA A 35 11.41 3.03 13.29
N PRO A 36 12.54 2.83 13.99
CA PRO A 36 13.36 3.94 14.48
C PRO A 36 14.01 4.68 13.33
N ALA A 37 13.94 6.01 13.39
CA ALA A 37 14.72 6.88 12.53
C ALA A 37 16.18 6.94 13.01
N THR A 38 17.13 7.03 12.07
CA THR A 38 18.55 7.16 12.41
C THR A 38 19.18 8.36 11.74
N ASP A 39 20.29 8.85 12.28
CA ASP A 39 21.22 9.68 11.52
C ASP A 39 21.93 8.87 10.42
N PHE A 40 22.78 9.54 9.64
CA PHE A 40 23.54 8.89 8.55
C PHE A 40 24.62 7.91 9.05
N SER A 41 24.95 7.93 10.35
CA SER A 41 25.86 6.97 10.99
C SER A 41 25.15 5.78 11.63
N GLY A 42 23.81 5.71 11.51
CA GLY A 42 22.99 4.65 12.09
C GLY A 42 22.61 4.87 13.56
N LYS A 43 22.87 6.04 14.14
CA LYS A 43 22.44 6.34 15.52
C LYS A 43 20.96 6.69 15.53
N ILE A 44 20.23 6.07 16.45
CA ILE A 44 18.79 6.31 16.61
C ILE A 44 18.53 7.75 17.09
N TYR A 45 17.63 8.44 16.42
CA TYR A 45 17.15 9.74 16.86
C TYR A 45 16.18 9.62 18.03
N LEU A 46 16.25 10.57 18.95
CA LEU A 46 15.21 10.79 19.95
C LEU A 46 14.28 11.90 19.47
N GLU A 47 12.98 11.72 19.63
CA GLU A 47 11.98 12.77 19.39
C GLU A 47 11.90 13.71 20.61
N ASN A 48 11.93 13.13 21.82
CA ASN A 48 11.93 13.82 23.10
C ASN A 48 12.82 13.05 24.10
N LYS A 49 13.06 13.62 25.29
CA LYS A 49 13.81 12.94 26.36
C LYS A 49 13.12 11.61 26.71
N GLY A 50 13.84 10.49 26.52
CA GLY A 50 13.32 9.15 26.77
C GLY A 50 12.39 8.58 25.69
N GLN A 51 12.19 9.29 24.57
CA GLN A 51 11.29 8.87 23.49
C GLN A 51 12.05 8.77 22.17
N VAL A 52 12.08 7.56 21.60
CA VAL A 52 12.67 7.31 20.27
C VAL A 52 11.84 7.97 19.18
N SER A 53 12.52 8.56 18.19
CA SER A 53 11.89 9.05 16.97
C SER A 53 11.50 7.87 16.10
N LEU A 54 10.19 7.63 15.99
CA LEU A 54 9.60 6.51 15.28
C LEU A 54 8.83 7.00 14.06
N SER A 55 8.85 6.23 12.98
CA SER A 55 7.99 6.43 11.81
C SER A 55 7.30 5.14 11.40
N PRO A 56 6.15 5.21 10.70
CA PRO A 56 5.57 4.05 10.03
C PRO A 56 6.63 3.25 9.27
N ASN A 57 6.59 1.92 9.36
CA ASN A 57 7.54 1.04 8.68
C ASN A 57 7.17 0.74 7.20
N GLY A 58 6.44 1.65 6.55
CA GLY A 58 5.93 1.48 5.18
C GLY A 58 4.67 0.62 5.08
N ASN A 59 4.11 0.53 3.86
CA ASN A 59 2.87 -0.22 3.62
C ASN A 59 3.07 -1.73 3.55
N GLY A 60 4.30 -2.24 3.42
CA GLY A 60 4.63 -3.67 3.46
C GLY A 60 4.48 -4.30 4.84
N GLY A 61 4.49 -3.50 5.91
CA GLY A 61 4.37 -3.96 7.30
C GLY A 61 2.96 -4.40 7.70
N TRP A 62 1.99 -4.40 6.78
CA TRP A 62 0.59 -4.66 7.10
C TRP A 62 0.34 -6.07 7.66
N PHE A 63 1.01 -7.09 7.11
CA PHE A 63 0.80 -8.47 7.53
C PHE A 63 1.51 -8.79 8.84
N SER A 64 2.74 -8.29 9.05
CA SER A 64 3.42 -8.40 10.34
C SER A 64 2.62 -7.70 11.45
N SER A 65 1.96 -6.58 11.12
CA SER A 65 1.09 -5.86 12.04
C SER A 65 -0.17 -6.65 12.41
N ILE A 66 -0.75 -7.45 11.49
CA ILE A 66 -1.85 -8.39 11.80
C ILE A 66 -1.39 -9.45 12.80
N ILE A 67 -0.21 -10.04 12.57
CA ILE A 67 0.36 -11.07 13.45
C ILE A 67 0.61 -10.48 14.85
N LYS A 68 1.23 -9.31 14.93
CA LYS A 68 1.53 -8.62 16.19
C LYS A 68 0.28 -8.20 16.97
N ALA A 69 -0.80 -7.89 16.25
CA ALA A 69 -2.10 -7.58 16.84
C ALA A 69 -2.89 -8.83 17.27
N ASP A 70 -2.28 -10.02 17.18
CA ASP A 70 -2.89 -11.31 17.53
C ASP A 70 -4.21 -11.60 16.77
N LEU A 71 -4.30 -11.12 15.52
CA LEU A 71 -5.49 -11.31 14.68
C LEU A 71 -5.41 -12.60 13.84
N LEU A 72 -4.23 -13.21 13.73
CA LEU A 72 -4.04 -14.43 12.94
C LEU A 72 -4.89 -15.62 13.45
N PRO A 73 -4.99 -15.92 14.76
CA PRO A 73 -5.87 -16.98 15.25
C PRO A 73 -7.34 -16.76 14.84
N GLN A 74 -7.77 -15.50 14.86
CA GLN A 74 -9.13 -15.13 14.47
C GLN A 74 -9.38 -15.33 12.98
N LEU A 75 -8.46 -14.92 12.10
CA LEU A 75 -8.55 -15.17 10.65
C LEU A 75 -8.66 -16.67 10.35
N LYS A 76 -7.86 -17.50 11.04
CA LYS A 76 -7.93 -18.96 10.93
C LYS A 76 -9.27 -19.52 11.41
N ASN A 77 -9.77 -19.04 12.55
CA ASN A 77 -11.07 -19.44 13.09
C ASN A 77 -12.24 -19.08 12.16
N TRP A 78 -12.13 -17.98 11.42
CA TRP A 78 -13.10 -17.59 10.39
C TRP A 78 -12.96 -18.34 9.07
N GLY A 79 -11.94 -19.19 8.91
CA GLY A 79 -11.68 -19.90 7.66
C GLY A 79 -11.25 -18.97 6.52
N VAL A 80 -10.60 -17.84 6.83
CA VAL A 80 -10.12 -16.90 5.81
C VAL A 80 -8.96 -17.55 5.04
N GLU A 81 -9.14 -17.74 3.73
CA GLU A 81 -8.10 -18.26 2.84
C GLU A 81 -7.40 -17.15 2.03
N TRP A 82 -8.09 -16.02 1.85
CA TRP A 82 -7.67 -14.91 1.00
C TRP A 82 -7.83 -13.58 1.69
N LEU A 83 -6.84 -12.71 1.55
CA LEU A 83 -6.87 -11.33 2.05
C LEU A 83 -6.81 -10.36 0.88
N ASN A 84 -7.87 -9.56 0.71
CA ASN A 84 -7.85 -8.41 -0.18
C ASN A 84 -7.42 -7.17 0.61
N ILE A 85 -6.33 -6.55 0.17
CA ILE A 85 -5.86 -5.29 0.72
C ILE A 85 -5.98 -4.19 -0.32
N PHE A 86 -6.18 -2.97 0.12
CA PHE A 86 -6.36 -1.84 -0.76
C PHE A 86 -5.96 -0.52 -0.08
N SER A 87 -5.75 0.53 -0.87
CA SER A 87 -5.44 1.88 -0.37
C SER A 87 -6.73 2.66 -0.06
N VAL A 88 -6.75 3.39 1.05
CA VAL A 88 -7.96 4.15 1.47
C VAL A 88 -8.29 5.33 0.54
N ASP A 89 -7.34 5.79 -0.26
CA ASP A 89 -7.45 7.01 -1.08
C ASP A 89 -8.30 6.86 -2.34
N ASN A 90 -8.79 5.65 -2.68
CA ASN A 90 -9.58 5.37 -3.86
C ASN A 90 -11.05 5.01 -3.51
N PRO A 91 -12.01 5.94 -3.60
CA PRO A 91 -13.40 5.67 -3.27
C PRO A 91 -14.14 4.80 -4.30
N LEU A 92 -13.61 4.59 -5.51
CA LEU A 92 -14.19 3.68 -6.52
C LEU A 92 -13.69 2.24 -6.41
N GLN A 93 -12.75 1.95 -5.51
CA GLN A 93 -12.21 0.60 -5.39
C GLN A 93 -13.28 -0.41 -5.00
N LYS A 94 -13.27 -1.56 -5.65
CA LYS A 94 -14.11 -2.69 -5.26
C LYS A 94 -13.38 -3.57 -4.27
N MET A 95 -13.79 -3.47 -3.00
CA MET A 95 -13.34 -4.33 -1.91
C MET A 95 -13.93 -5.73 -2.08
N ALA A 96 -13.09 -6.76 -1.92
CA ALA A 96 -13.50 -8.17 -2.00
C ALA A 96 -14.31 -8.50 -3.27
N ASP A 97 -13.92 -7.94 -4.42
CA ASP A 97 -14.59 -8.15 -5.71
C ASP A 97 -14.58 -9.66 -6.10
N PRO A 98 -15.75 -10.31 -6.19
CA PRO A 98 -15.84 -11.73 -6.46
C PRO A 98 -15.34 -12.12 -7.86
N VAL A 99 -15.37 -11.22 -8.84
CA VAL A 99 -14.86 -11.49 -10.19
C VAL A 99 -13.33 -11.54 -10.15
N PHE A 100 -12.71 -10.56 -9.49
CA PHE A 100 -11.27 -10.53 -9.28
C PHE A 100 -10.79 -11.75 -8.49
N ILE A 101 -11.43 -12.06 -7.36
CA ILE A 101 -11.08 -13.23 -6.53
C ILE A 101 -11.26 -14.52 -7.33
N GLY A 102 -12.40 -14.69 -8.01
CA GLY A 102 -12.69 -15.86 -8.82
C GLY A 102 -11.70 -16.04 -9.97
N ALA A 103 -11.30 -14.96 -10.65
CA ALA A 103 -10.30 -15.02 -11.73
C ALA A 103 -8.91 -15.41 -11.21
N THR A 104 -8.47 -14.86 -10.08
CA THR A 104 -7.22 -15.24 -9.42
C THR A 104 -7.22 -16.74 -9.08
N MET A 105 -8.29 -17.24 -8.48
CA MET A 105 -8.42 -18.66 -8.11
C MET A 105 -8.48 -19.55 -9.35
N HIS A 106 -9.31 -19.21 -10.34
CA HIS A 106 -9.47 -19.99 -11.57
C HIS A 106 -8.17 -20.09 -12.37
N GLY A 107 -7.39 -19.02 -12.41
CA GLY A 107 -6.08 -18.99 -13.05
C GLY A 107 -4.96 -19.67 -12.25
N SER A 108 -5.26 -20.29 -11.09
CA SER A 108 -4.26 -20.91 -10.21
C SER A 108 -3.15 -19.96 -9.77
N TYR A 109 -3.49 -18.67 -9.61
CA TYR A 109 -2.60 -17.68 -9.04
C TYR A 109 -2.66 -17.71 -7.51
N VAL A 110 -1.56 -17.37 -6.83
CA VAL A 110 -1.49 -17.25 -5.36
C VAL A 110 -1.60 -15.80 -4.88
N SER A 111 -1.49 -14.86 -5.81
CA SER A 111 -1.79 -13.46 -5.59
C SER A 111 -2.43 -12.82 -6.81
N GLY A 112 -3.01 -11.65 -6.63
CA GLY A 112 -3.57 -10.82 -7.69
C GLY A 112 -3.29 -9.36 -7.43
N SER A 113 -3.19 -8.59 -8.51
CA SER A 113 -3.07 -7.14 -8.49
C SER A 113 -4.06 -6.57 -9.48
N LYS A 114 -4.98 -5.72 -9.01
CA LYS A 114 -5.77 -4.91 -9.93
C LYS A 114 -4.87 -3.86 -10.56
N VAL A 115 -4.98 -3.73 -11.87
CA VAL A 115 -4.19 -2.80 -12.67
C VAL A 115 -5.11 -2.00 -13.57
N VAL A 116 -4.72 -0.78 -13.90
CA VAL A 116 -5.32 0.02 -14.95
C VAL A 116 -4.32 0.16 -16.08
N ARG A 117 -4.83 0.30 -17.31
CA ARG A 117 -3.98 0.70 -18.42
C ARG A 117 -3.43 2.10 -18.16
N LYS A 118 -2.11 2.28 -18.33
CA LYS A 118 -1.50 3.60 -18.30
C LYS A 118 -2.11 4.50 -19.37
N ALA A 119 -2.49 5.71 -18.99
CA ALA A 119 -3.02 6.72 -19.90
C ALA A 119 -1.93 7.42 -20.70
N ASP A 120 -0.72 7.49 -20.14
CA ASP A 120 0.46 8.11 -20.74
C ASP A 120 1.72 7.32 -20.36
N PRO A 121 2.74 7.22 -21.25
CA PRO A 121 4.02 6.59 -20.92
C PRO A 121 4.67 7.15 -19.64
N ASN A 122 4.50 8.44 -19.36
CA ASN A 122 5.05 9.15 -18.20
C ASN A 122 4.09 9.23 -17.00
N GLU A 123 2.96 8.51 -17.04
CA GLU A 123 2.07 8.43 -15.88
C GLU A 123 2.83 7.90 -14.66
N ARG A 124 2.73 8.62 -13.54
CA ARG A 124 3.45 8.35 -12.29
C ARG A 124 2.78 7.24 -11.48
N VAL A 125 2.77 6.04 -12.04
CA VAL A 125 2.22 4.83 -11.44
C VAL A 125 3.23 3.69 -11.60
N GLY A 126 3.43 2.90 -10.55
CA GLY A 126 4.22 1.68 -10.63
C GLY A 126 3.58 0.69 -11.59
N VAL A 127 4.39 -0.13 -12.26
CA VAL A 127 3.93 -1.06 -13.30
C VAL A 127 4.15 -2.50 -12.87
N LEU A 128 3.11 -3.32 -12.96
CA LEU A 128 3.22 -4.77 -12.77
C LEU A 128 3.88 -5.39 -14.00
N CYS A 129 4.97 -6.12 -13.79
CA CYS A 129 5.69 -6.83 -14.83
C CYS A 129 6.27 -8.14 -14.29
N LEU A 130 7.13 -8.78 -15.10
CA LEU A 130 7.93 -9.91 -14.67
C LEU A 130 9.40 -9.51 -14.58
N GLU A 131 10.06 -9.94 -13.52
CA GLU A 131 11.50 -9.83 -13.35
C GLU A 131 12.04 -11.24 -13.09
N ASN A 132 12.90 -11.74 -13.99
CA ASN A 132 13.41 -13.12 -13.94
C ASN A 132 12.29 -14.18 -13.83
N GLY A 133 11.17 -13.96 -14.51
CA GLY A 133 10.01 -14.86 -14.52
C GLY A 133 9.14 -14.82 -13.26
N LYS A 134 9.47 -13.99 -12.26
CA LYS A 134 8.66 -13.75 -11.07
C LYS A 134 7.86 -12.45 -11.23
N PRO A 135 6.65 -12.35 -10.64
CA PRO A 135 5.94 -11.08 -10.58
C PRO A 135 6.81 -10.01 -9.93
N SER A 136 6.76 -8.78 -10.41
CA SER A 136 7.48 -7.64 -9.83
C SER A 136 6.70 -6.36 -10.15
N ILE A 137 6.88 -5.33 -9.33
CA ILE A 137 6.34 -4.01 -9.60
C ILE A 137 7.52 -3.06 -9.64
N VAL A 138 7.70 -2.39 -10.77
CA VAL A 138 8.74 -1.37 -10.93
C VAL A 138 8.08 -0.02 -10.72
N GLU A 139 8.58 0.73 -9.74
CA GLU A 139 8.05 2.06 -9.44
C GLU A 139 8.35 3.04 -10.58
N TYR A 140 7.49 4.06 -10.74
CA TYR A 140 7.58 4.96 -11.89
C TYR A 140 8.92 5.72 -11.98
N PHE A 141 9.59 5.94 -10.85
CA PHE A 141 10.88 6.61 -10.77
C PHE A 141 12.06 5.68 -11.03
N GLU A 142 11.83 4.36 -11.08
CA GLU A 142 12.82 3.33 -11.42
C GLU A 142 12.72 2.89 -12.88
N LEU A 143 11.66 3.29 -13.59
CA LEU A 143 11.50 3.00 -15.01
C LEU A 143 12.55 3.75 -15.84
N SER A 144 13.33 2.99 -16.61
CA SER A 144 14.25 3.56 -17.59
C SER A 144 13.47 4.19 -18.75
N LYS A 145 14.11 5.12 -19.48
CA LYS A 145 13.54 5.69 -20.70
C LYS A 145 13.14 4.61 -21.71
N GLU A 146 13.97 3.58 -21.85
CA GLU A 146 13.69 2.43 -22.72
C GLU A 146 12.41 1.70 -22.30
N MET A 147 12.22 1.44 -21.01
CA MET A 147 10.99 0.82 -20.50
C MET A 147 9.76 1.69 -20.69
N ILE A 148 9.89 3.01 -20.49
CA ILE A 148 8.81 3.98 -20.68
C ILE A 148 8.33 4.01 -22.13
N GLU A 149 9.27 3.99 -23.09
CA GLU A 149 8.98 4.14 -24.53
C GLU A 149 8.73 2.79 -25.23
N ALA A 150 8.96 1.66 -24.56
CA ALA A 150 8.84 0.33 -25.16
C ALA A 150 7.38 -0.02 -25.53
N THR A 151 7.18 -0.34 -26.82
CA THR A 151 5.89 -0.77 -27.37
C THR A 151 5.96 -2.13 -28.06
N ASN A 152 4.83 -2.83 -28.15
CA ASN A 152 4.67 -4.00 -29.02
C ASN A 152 4.50 -3.58 -30.50
N GLU A 153 4.33 -4.57 -31.38
CA GLU A 153 4.11 -4.36 -32.82
C GLU A 153 2.83 -3.58 -33.13
N GLN A 154 1.84 -3.58 -32.22
CA GLN A 154 0.62 -2.80 -32.33
C GLN A 154 0.77 -1.35 -31.82
N GLY A 155 1.95 -0.95 -31.34
CA GLY A 155 2.19 0.37 -30.77
C GLY A 155 1.68 0.54 -29.33
N GLU A 156 1.26 -0.54 -28.66
CA GLU A 156 0.85 -0.50 -27.26
C GLU A 156 2.06 -0.59 -26.34
N LEU A 157 2.05 0.17 -25.24
CA LEU A 157 3.10 0.09 -24.23
C LEU A 157 3.26 -1.33 -23.68
N LEU A 158 4.50 -1.83 -23.60
CA LEU A 158 4.82 -3.10 -22.96
C LEU A 158 4.59 -3.00 -21.45
N TYR A 159 5.02 -1.90 -20.83
CA TYR A 159 4.86 -1.61 -19.41
C TYR A 159 3.60 -0.76 -19.16
N ARG A 160 2.42 -1.33 -19.46
CA ARG A 160 1.13 -0.61 -19.40
C ARG A 160 0.28 -0.88 -18.17
N TYR A 161 0.60 -1.89 -17.37
CA TYR A 161 -0.24 -2.33 -16.26
C TYR A 161 0.07 -1.54 -14.98
N GLY A 162 -0.49 -0.35 -14.87
CA GLY A 162 -0.33 0.52 -13.70
C GLY A 162 -1.07 -0.04 -12.49
N VAL A 163 -0.36 -0.29 -11.38
CA VAL A 163 -0.96 -0.83 -10.17
C VAL A 163 -1.81 0.20 -9.45
N ILE A 164 -3.00 -0.21 -8.97
CA ILE A 164 -3.92 0.68 -8.23
C ILE A 164 -3.97 0.38 -6.73
N LEU A 165 -2.92 -0.27 -6.22
CA LEU A 165 -2.76 -0.65 -4.82
C LEU A 165 -3.90 -1.53 -4.26
N ASN A 166 -4.59 -2.29 -5.11
CA ASN A 166 -5.59 -3.27 -4.69
C ASN A 166 -5.07 -4.68 -5.02
N TYR A 167 -4.72 -5.42 -3.97
CA TYR A 167 -4.03 -6.69 -4.06
C TYR A 167 -4.82 -7.79 -3.38
N LEU A 168 -4.64 -9.01 -3.86
CA LEU A 168 -5.20 -10.22 -3.29
C LEU A 168 -4.05 -11.17 -2.96
N PHE A 169 -4.08 -11.78 -1.79
CA PHE A 169 -3.03 -12.71 -1.34
C PHE A 169 -3.63 -13.94 -0.69
N ARG A 170 -3.08 -15.11 -1.00
CA ARG A 170 -3.40 -16.35 -0.30
C ARG A 170 -2.76 -16.35 1.09
N LEU A 171 -3.53 -16.66 2.13
CA LEU A 171 -3.10 -16.51 3.52
C LEU A 171 -1.91 -17.42 3.88
N ASP A 172 -1.88 -18.65 3.38
CA ASP A 172 -0.78 -19.59 3.61
C ASP A 172 0.55 -19.08 3.01
N ARG A 173 0.55 -18.48 1.82
CA ARG A 173 1.73 -17.86 1.21
C ARG A 173 2.21 -16.64 1.99
N LEU A 174 1.28 -15.85 2.54
CA LEU A 174 1.65 -14.75 3.43
C LEU A 174 2.33 -15.27 4.71
N LEU A 175 1.88 -16.40 5.26
CA LEU A 175 2.52 -17.02 6.42
C LEU A 175 3.94 -17.48 6.10
N GLU A 176 4.16 -18.14 4.96
CA GLU A 176 5.50 -18.52 4.49
C GLU A 176 6.41 -17.29 4.34
N ILE A 177 5.91 -16.21 3.72
CA ILE A 177 6.67 -14.96 3.55
C ILE A 177 6.92 -14.26 4.90
N SER A 178 6.02 -14.37 5.88
CA SER A 178 6.22 -13.74 7.20
C SER A 178 7.38 -14.33 8.01
N GLU A 179 7.82 -15.54 7.68
CA GLU A 179 9.02 -16.17 8.25
C GLU A 179 10.31 -15.63 7.63
N THR A 180 10.20 -14.90 6.52
CA THR A 180 11.30 -14.24 5.83
C THR A 180 11.35 -12.74 6.15
N ARG A 181 12.44 -12.07 5.76
CA ARG A 181 12.56 -10.62 5.94
C ARG A 181 12.29 -9.89 4.63
N LEU A 182 11.30 -9.01 4.63
CA LEU A 182 11.14 -8.03 3.56
C LEU A 182 12.35 -7.09 3.50
N PRO A 183 12.77 -6.67 2.30
CA PRO A 183 13.84 -5.68 2.17
C PRO A 183 13.39 -4.35 2.76
N TYR A 184 14.34 -3.63 3.36
CA TYR A 184 14.13 -2.26 3.82
C TYR A 184 14.55 -1.29 2.71
N HIS A 185 13.62 -0.41 2.34
CA HIS A 185 13.86 0.76 1.51
C HIS A 185 14.30 1.91 2.41
N ILE A 186 15.44 2.51 2.07
CA ILE A 186 16.04 3.60 2.83
C ILE A 186 15.60 4.92 2.21
N VAL A 187 14.97 5.77 3.02
CA VAL A 187 14.49 7.07 2.57
C VAL A 187 15.16 8.18 3.38
N GLU A 188 15.86 9.07 2.69
CA GLU A 188 16.43 10.26 3.32
C GLU A 188 15.33 11.28 3.65
N LYS A 189 15.31 11.76 4.89
CA LYS A 189 14.31 12.71 5.37
C LYS A 189 14.90 13.78 6.28
N LYS A 190 14.14 14.87 6.40
CA LYS A 190 14.29 15.88 7.45
C LYS A 190 13.56 15.36 8.70
N ILE A 191 14.32 14.91 9.67
CA ILE A 191 13.83 14.22 10.87
C ILE A 191 14.01 15.15 12.07
N PRO A 192 12.90 15.72 12.59
CA PRO A 192 12.94 16.46 13.85
C PRO A 192 13.47 15.57 14.96
N HIS A 193 14.41 16.07 15.75
CA HIS A 193 15.09 15.27 16.77
C HIS A 193 15.57 16.13 17.94
N LEU A 194 15.99 15.45 19.00
CA LEU A 194 16.63 16.03 20.18
C LEU A 194 18.16 16.00 20.03
N THR A 195 18.84 17.11 20.31
CA THR A 195 20.31 17.17 20.38
C THR A 195 20.82 16.53 21.67
N SER A 196 22.14 16.36 21.78
CA SER A 196 22.81 15.90 23.01
C SER A 196 22.52 16.79 24.22
N ASP A 197 22.28 18.08 24.01
CA ASP A 197 21.98 19.04 25.07
C ASP A 197 20.51 19.02 25.50
N GLY A 198 19.68 18.22 24.82
CA GLY A 198 18.26 18.09 25.11
C GLY A 198 17.38 19.15 24.45
N GLU A 199 17.89 19.83 23.41
CA GLU A 199 17.15 20.83 22.64
C GLU A 199 16.50 20.22 21.40
N ARG A 200 15.26 20.64 21.07
CA ARG A 200 14.53 20.13 19.90
C ARG A 200 14.94 20.90 18.64
N VAL A 201 15.33 20.17 17.61
CA VAL A 201 15.76 20.74 16.32
C VAL A 201 14.83 20.31 15.20
N GLN A 202 14.42 21.29 14.39
CA GLN A 202 13.74 21.09 13.12
C GLN A 202 14.75 21.31 11.97
N PRO A 203 15.24 20.25 11.32
CA PRO A 203 16.30 20.37 10.31
C PRO A 203 15.79 21.00 9.00
N THR A 204 16.65 21.79 8.37
CA THR A 204 16.38 22.45 7.07
C THR A 204 16.79 21.59 5.86
N GLN A 205 17.67 20.60 6.06
CA GLN A 205 18.13 19.62 5.07
C GLN A 205 17.90 18.19 5.58
N ASN A 206 18.02 17.19 4.70
CA ASN A 206 17.94 15.79 5.12
C ASN A 206 19.09 15.51 6.11
N ASN A 207 18.76 14.87 7.22
CA ASN A 207 19.70 14.61 8.32
C ASN A 207 19.69 13.15 8.77
N GLY A 208 18.96 12.27 8.08
CA GLY A 208 18.89 10.87 8.46
C GLY A 208 18.03 10.02 7.56
N TYR A 209 17.90 8.76 7.99
CA TYR A 209 17.19 7.71 7.29
C TYR A 209 15.90 7.32 8.00
N LYS A 210 14.88 7.03 7.21
CA LYS A 210 13.72 6.22 7.57
C LYS A 210 13.77 4.90 6.80
N PHE A 211 13.21 3.86 7.39
CA PHE A 211 13.20 2.51 6.84
C PHE A 211 11.76 2.09 6.59
N GLU A 212 11.46 1.73 5.34
CA GLU A 212 10.13 1.32 4.92
C GLU A 212 10.20 -0.05 4.26
N THR A 213 9.20 -0.89 4.52
CA THR A 213 8.92 -2.10 3.74
C THR A 213 7.80 -1.79 2.77
N LEU A 214 7.84 -2.34 1.56
CA LEU A 214 6.85 -2.07 0.54
C LEU A 214 6.05 -3.33 0.20
N VAL A 215 4.75 -3.15 -0.02
CA VAL A 215 3.86 -4.23 -0.43
C VAL A 215 4.26 -4.84 -1.78
N LEU A 216 4.93 -4.08 -2.64
CA LEU A 216 5.47 -4.59 -3.90
C LEU A 216 6.51 -5.71 -3.70
N ASP A 217 7.28 -5.66 -2.61
CA ASP A 217 8.24 -6.71 -2.30
C ASP A 217 7.50 -8.01 -1.94
N MET A 218 6.36 -7.90 -1.27
CA MET A 218 5.51 -9.06 -1.00
C MET A 218 4.96 -9.66 -2.29
N ILE A 219 4.57 -8.84 -3.28
CA ILE A 219 4.18 -9.32 -4.62
C ILE A 219 5.35 -10.05 -5.28
N ARG A 220 6.57 -9.51 -5.19
CA ARG A 220 7.79 -10.14 -5.75
C ARG A 220 8.11 -11.51 -5.15
N MET A 221 7.74 -11.71 -3.89
CA MET A 221 7.94 -12.98 -3.20
C MET A 221 6.88 -14.04 -3.52
N MET A 222 5.79 -13.66 -4.19
CA MET A 222 4.76 -14.62 -4.62
C MET A 222 5.22 -15.43 -5.83
N ASP A 223 4.73 -16.66 -5.94
CA ASP A 223 5.10 -17.55 -7.05
C ASP A 223 4.58 -17.05 -8.40
N ASN A 224 3.37 -16.52 -8.41
CA ASN A 224 2.72 -15.92 -9.56
C ASN A 224 1.72 -14.86 -9.05
N CYS A 225 1.39 -13.89 -9.92
CA CYS A 225 0.43 -12.84 -9.63
C CYS A 225 -0.42 -12.59 -10.86
N LEU A 226 -1.75 -12.59 -10.70
CA LEU A 226 -2.66 -12.18 -11.76
C LEU A 226 -2.65 -10.65 -11.88
N GLY A 227 -2.26 -10.13 -13.06
CA GLY A 227 -2.59 -8.75 -13.43
C GLY A 227 -4.03 -8.67 -13.92
N PHE A 228 -4.94 -8.15 -13.08
CA PHE A 228 -6.36 -8.03 -13.40
C PHE A 228 -6.67 -6.61 -13.89
N GLU A 229 -6.68 -6.43 -15.21
CA GLU A 229 -6.94 -5.12 -15.84
C GLU A 229 -8.41 -4.72 -15.66
N VAL A 230 -8.63 -3.52 -15.10
CA VAL A 230 -9.95 -2.93 -14.90
C VAL A 230 -10.09 -1.61 -15.65
N LEU A 231 -11.34 -1.21 -15.91
CA LEU A 231 -11.65 0.11 -16.45
C LEU A 231 -11.35 1.18 -15.39
N ARG A 232 -10.49 2.13 -15.76
CA ARG A 232 -10.00 3.19 -14.85
C ARG A 232 -11.17 4.01 -14.30
N GLU A 233 -12.05 4.44 -15.18
CA GLU A 233 -13.20 5.27 -14.86
C GLU A 233 -14.21 4.57 -13.95
N VAL A 234 -14.14 3.24 -13.81
CA VAL A 234 -15.05 2.44 -12.97
C VAL A 234 -14.45 2.13 -11.61
N GLU A 235 -13.12 1.93 -11.51
CA GLU A 235 -12.50 1.42 -10.29
C GLU A 235 -11.32 2.25 -9.75
N PHE A 236 -10.95 3.36 -10.40
CA PHE A 236 -9.78 4.14 -10.01
C PHE A 236 -10.03 5.66 -10.03
N ALA A 237 -10.30 6.21 -8.85
CA ALA A 237 -10.54 7.63 -8.60
C ALA A 237 -9.73 8.17 -7.40
N PRO A 238 -8.40 7.99 -7.36
CA PRO A 238 -7.59 8.29 -6.19
C PRO A 238 -7.62 9.78 -5.81
N ILE A 239 -7.48 10.06 -4.51
CA ILE A 239 -7.41 11.41 -3.96
C ILE A 239 -6.00 11.61 -3.36
N LYS A 240 -5.11 12.19 -4.16
CA LYS A 240 -3.70 12.45 -3.80
C LYS A 240 -3.36 13.94 -3.77
N ASN A 241 -4.08 14.75 -4.54
CA ASN A 241 -3.81 16.18 -4.72
C ASN A 241 -4.98 17.02 -4.23
N LYS A 242 -4.69 18.24 -3.78
CA LYS A 242 -5.72 19.20 -3.36
C LYS A 242 -6.63 19.62 -4.53
N THR A 243 -6.07 19.73 -5.73
CA THR A 243 -6.74 20.18 -6.97
C THR A 243 -6.07 19.52 -8.18
N GLY A 244 -6.77 19.45 -9.31
CA GLY A 244 -6.23 18.88 -10.55
C GLY A 244 -6.36 17.36 -10.61
N VAL A 245 -5.44 16.70 -11.31
CA VAL A 245 -5.42 15.23 -11.46
C VAL A 245 -5.37 14.56 -10.08
N ASP A 246 -6.11 13.47 -9.90
CA ASP A 246 -6.20 12.72 -8.65
C ASP A 246 -6.58 13.60 -7.45
N SER A 247 -7.60 14.44 -7.60
CA SER A 247 -8.11 15.31 -6.53
C SER A 247 -9.54 14.96 -6.13
N LEU A 248 -10.03 15.60 -5.07
CA LEU A 248 -11.42 15.46 -4.63
C LEU A 248 -12.43 15.79 -5.75
N GLU A 249 -12.13 16.79 -6.59
CA GLU A 249 -13.00 17.20 -7.69
C GLU A 249 -13.11 16.12 -8.78
N THR A 250 -11.97 15.59 -9.23
CA THR A 250 -11.92 14.53 -10.24
C THR A 250 -12.56 13.25 -9.70
N SER A 251 -12.32 12.93 -8.42
CA SER A 251 -12.89 11.76 -7.77
C SER A 251 -14.43 11.85 -7.67
N ARG A 252 -14.97 13.00 -7.24
CA ARG A 252 -16.43 13.24 -7.21
C ARG A 252 -17.07 13.14 -8.60
N THR A 253 -16.37 13.58 -9.64
CA THR A 253 -16.85 13.48 -11.02
C THR A 253 -16.99 12.03 -11.44
N LEU A 254 -15.95 11.22 -11.18
CA LEU A 254 -15.97 9.77 -11.46
C LEU A 254 -17.03 9.04 -10.63
N LEU A 255 -17.19 9.37 -9.34
CA LEU A 255 -18.24 8.80 -8.50
C LEU A 255 -19.64 9.05 -9.09
N LYS A 256 -19.95 10.28 -9.51
CA LYS A 256 -21.23 10.61 -10.17
C LYS A 256 -21.42 9.87 -11.48
N GLN A 257 -20.37 9.72 -12.29
CA GLN A 257 -20.43 8.94 -13.54
C GLN A 257 -20.75 7.47 -13.29
N ASN A 258 -20.36 6.93 -12.12
CA ASN A 258 -20.70 5.58 -11.67
C ASN A 258 -22.02 5.52 -10.89
N GLY A 259 -22.83 6.59 -10.91
CA GLY A 259 -24.15 6.62 -10.29
C GLY A 259 -24.14 6.70 -8.75
N ILE A 260 -23.02 7.09 -8.15
CA ILE A 260 -22.90 7.25 -6.69
C ILE A 260 -23.41 8.64 -6.30
N GLU A 261 -24.36 8.67 -5.36
CA GLU A 261 -24.87 9.89 -4.72
C GLU A 261 -23.87 10.37 -3.65
N LEU A 262 -23.61 11.69 -3.59
CA LEU A 262 -22.58 12.32 -2.76
C LEU A 262 -23.16 13.31 -1.75
#